data_AF-J7QSM1-F1
#
_entry.id   AF-J7QSM1-F1
#
_cell.length_a   1.000
_cell.length_b   1.000
_cell.length_c   1.000
_cell.angle_alpha   90.00
_cell.angle_beta   90.00
_cell.angle_gamma   90.00
#
_symmetry.space_group_name_H-M   'P 1'
#
loop_
_entity.id
_entity.type
_entity.pdbx_description
1 polymer ?
#
loop_
_entity_poly.entity_id
_entity_poly.type
_entity_poly.pdbx_seq_one_letter_code
_entity_poly.pdbx_strand_id
1 'polypeptide(L)'
;MIDASDKRLEGLRLSVRERLARAINHAQITGTINRADIRRLGEVSVTQASIDLREIKARFPKLLVYDVSAKTYLATDRIAAPQIAGNPESWGNSTMDWFHE
;
A
#
# COMPACT_ATOMS: atom_id res chain seq x y z
N MET A 1 7.15 0.34 12.00
CA MET A 1 7.72 0.45 10.64
C MET A 1 8.70 -0.70 10.46
N ILE A 2 8.61 -1.47 9.36
CA ILE A 2 9.45 -2.66 9.15
C ILE A 2 10.77 -2.23 8.53
N ASP A 3 11.90 -2.65 9.09
CA ASP A 3 13.22 -2.36 8.51
C ASP A 3 13.91 -3.64 8.00
N ALA A 4 15.10 -3.48 7.43
CA ALA A 4 15.86 -4.62 6.91
C ALA A 4 16.24 -5.63 8.01
N SER A 5 16.33 -5.21 9.27
CA SER A 5 16.75 -6.01 10.42
C SER A 5 15.66 -6.92 10.99
N ASP A 6 14.41 -6.80 10.52
CA ASP A 6 13.29 -7.64 10.96
C ASP A 6 13.63 -9.14 10.87
N LYS A 7 13.43 -9.88 11.97
CA LYS A 7 13.74 -11.31 12.08
C LYS A 7 13.07 -12.15 10.98
N ARG A 8 11.89 -11.75 10.53
CA ARG A 8 11.16 -12.44 9.46
C ARG A 8 11.88 -12.37 8.13
N LEU A 9 12.82 -11.44 7.94
CA LEU A 9 13.62 -11.27 6.72
C LEU A 9 14.99 -11.97 6.80
N GLU A 10 15.29 -12.68 7.90
CA GLU A 10 16.52 -13.45 8.02
C GLU A 10 16.66 -14.51 6.92
N GLY A 11 17.92 -14.83 6.59
CA GLY A 11 18.28 -15.74 5.50
C GLY A 11 18.22 -15.15 4.09
N LEU A 12 17.69 -13.93 3.92
CA LEU A 12 17.72 -13.21 2.65
C LEU A 12 19.00 -12.38 2.51
N ARG A 13 19.45 -12.17 1.26
CA ARG A 13 20.53 -11.21 0.95
C ARG A 13 20.12 -9.81 1.41
N LEU A 14 21.08 -9.01 1.89
CA LEU A 14 20.83 -7.66 2.40
C LEU A 14 20.01 -6.79 1.41
N SER A 15 20.40 -6.78 0.14
CA SER A 15 19.68 -6.03 -0.91
C SER A 15 18.23 -6.47 -1.11
N VAL A 16 17.90 -7.74 -0.82
CA VAL A 16 16.51 -8.24 -0.85
C VAL A 16 15.78 -7.74 0.39
N ARG A 17 16.39 -7.85 1.57
CA ARG A 17 15.81 -7.39 2.85
C ARG A 17 15.41 -5.91 2.78
N GLU A 18 16.32 -5.07 2.31
CA GLU A 18 16.08 -3.63 2.14
C GLU A 18 14.93 -3.35 1.17
N ARG A 19 14.89 -4.07 0.04
CA ARG A 19 13.83 -3.90 -0.96
C ARG A 19 12.46 -4.32 -0.43
N LEU A 20 12.38 -5.45 0.28
CA LEU A 20 11.12 -5.90 0.90
C LEU A 20 10.67 -4.94 2.00
N ALA A 21 11.59 -4.48 2.86
CA ALA A 21 11.27 -3.49 3.90
C ALA A 21 10.73 -2.19 3.29
N ARG A 22 11.36 -1.67 2.23
CA ARG A 22 10.87 -0.47 1.51
C ARG A 22 9.50 -0.69 0.88
N ALA A 23 9.27 -1.84 0.25
CA ALA A 23 7.98 -2.18 -0.33
C ALA A 23 6.87 -2.27 0.75
N ILE A 24 7.15 -2.93 1.88
CA ILE A 24 6.18 -3.05 2.97
C ILE A 24 5.88 -1.68 3.58
N ASN A 25 6.90 -0.87 3.87
CA ASN A 25 6.68 0.48 4.39
C ASN A 25 5.89 1.34 3.42
N HIS A 26 6.16 1.24 2.12
CA HIS A 26 5.36 1.91 1.10
C HIS A 26 3.89 1.49 1.18
N ALA A 27 3.62 0.18 1.23
CA ALA A 27 2.26 -0.35 1.36
C ALA A 27 1.56 0.14 2.64
N GLN A 28 2.28 0.21 3.78
CA GLN A 28 1.73 0.71 5.04
C GLN A 28 1.39 2.20 5.01
N ILE A 29 2.15 3.00 4.24
CA ILE A 29 1.96 4.45 4.11
C ILE A 29 0.83 4.77 3.11
N THR A 30 0.84 4.14 1.94
CA THR A 30 -0.13 4.42 0.86
C THR A 30 -1.41 3.60 1.00
N GLY A 31 -1.40 2.58 1.86
CA GLY A 31 -2.48 1.61 2.02
C GLY A 31 -2.53 0.57 0.90
N THR A 32 -1.74 0.71 -0.17
CA THR A 32 -1.78 -0.22 -1.31
C THR A 32 -0.39 -0.51 -1.89
N ILE A 33 -0.24 -1.66 -2.54
CA ILE A 33 0.97 -1.99 -3.29
C ILE A 33 0.67 -2.91 -4.46
N ASN A 34 1.34 -2.67 -5.57
CA ASN A 34 1.35 -3.57 -6.71
C ASN A 34 2.78 -3.84 -7.20
N ARG A 35 2.91 -4.67 -8.24
CA ARG A 35 4.21 -5.03 -8.81
C ARG A 35 4.95 -3.84 -9.41
N ALA A 36 4.24 -2.89 -10.01
CA ALA A 36 4.86 -1.70 -10.60
C ALA A 36 5.51 -0.82 -9.53
N ASP A 37 4.91 -0.73 -8.34
CA ASP A 37 5.48 -0.01 -7.21
C ASP A 37 6.80 -0.65 -6.77
N ILE A 38 6.83 -1.98 -6.61
CA ILE A 38 8.05 -2.72 -6.22
C ILE A 38 9.16 -2.53 -7.27
N ARG A 39 8.82 -2.57 -8.56
CA ARG A 39 9.77 -2.29 -9.64
C ARG A 39 10.37 -0.89 -9.52
N ARG A 40 9.53 0.13 -9.30
CA ARG A 40 9.97 1.52 -9.18
C ARG A 40 10.81 1.75 -7.92
N LEU A 41 10.42 1.15 -6.80
CA LEU A 41 11.12 1.30 -5.52
C LEU A 41 12.49 0.60 -5.54
N GLY A 42 12.54 -0.61 -6.10
CA GLY A 42 13.73 -1.45 -6.10
C GLY A 42 14.58 -1.36 -7.36
N GLU A 43 14.15 -0.63 -8.38
CA GLU A 43 14.75 -0.61 -9.73
C GLU A 43 14.97 -2.01 -10.31
N VAL A 44 13.97 -2.88 -10.12
CA VAL A 44 14.05 -4.30 -10.48
C VAL A 44 13.14 -4.67 -11.66
N SER A 45 13.46 -5.82 -12.29
CA SER A 45 12.64 -6.40 -13.35
C SER A 45 11.24 -6.79 -12.86
N VAL A 46 10.29 -6.96 -13.80
CA VAL A 46 8.93 -7.45 -13.49
C VAL A 46 8.97 -8.82 -12.82
N THR A 47 9.87 -9.69 -13.28
CA THR A 47 10.07 -11.03 -12.72
C THR A 47 10.51 -10.95 -11.26
N GLN A 48 11.51 -10.11 -10.97
CA GLN A 48 12.00 -9.95 -9.59
C GLN A 48 10.95 -9.30 -8.69
N ALA A 49 10.22 -8.28 -9.15
CA ALA A 49 9.13 -7.69 -8.38
C ALA A 49 8.01 -8.70 -8.06
N SER A 50 7.76 -9.66 -8.95
CA SER A 50 6.79 -10.75 -8.70
C SER A 50 7.30 -11.74 -7.67
N ILE A 51 8.61 -12.04 -7.67
CA ILE A 51 9.27 -12.86 -6.64
C ILE A 51 9.19 -12.15 -5.29
N ASP A 52 9.54 -10.87 -5.23
CA ASP A 52 9.52 -10.06 -4.00
C ASP A 52 8.11 -9.98 -3.41
N LEU A 53 7.08 -9.75 -4.24
CA LEU A 53 5.69 -9.73 -3.78
C LEU A 53 5.25 -11.07 -3.20
N ARG A 54 5.70 -12.18 -3.79
CA ARG A 54 5.45 -13.53 -3.25
C ARG A 54 6.17 -13.74 -1.92
N GLU A 55 7.41 -13.27 -1.82
CA GLU A 55 8.23 -13.38 -0.60
C GLU A 55 7.60 -12.58 0.55
N ILE A 56 7.09 -11.37 0.28
CA ILE A 56 6.34 -10.57 1.26
C ILE A 56 5.11 -11.32 1.75
N LYS A 57 4.30 -11.89 0.84
CA LYS A 57 3.11 -12.66 1.23
C LYS A 57 3.44 -13.89 2.06
N ALA A 58 4.54 -14.57 1.76
CA ALA A 58 4.98 -15.76 2.50
C ALA A 58 5.45 -15.41 3.92
N ARG A 59 6.22 -14.33 4.07
CA ARG A 59 6.83 -13.94 5.36
C ARG A 59 5.92 -13.10 6.25
N PHE A 60 4.98 -12.37 5.66
CA PHE A 60 4.05 -11.48 6.35
C PHE A 60 2.61 -11.90 6.04
N PRO A 61 2.17 -13.08 6.53
CA PRO A 61 0.81 -13.53 6.32
C PRO A 61 -0.15 -12.49 6.89
N LYS A 62 -1.23 -12.20 6.16
CA LYS A 62 -2.27 -11.20 6.48
C LYS A 62 -1.87 -9.73 6.33
N LEU A 63 -0.62 -9.40 6.00
CA LEU A 63 -0.23 -8.00 5.75
C LEU A 63 -0.89 -7.44 4.48
N LEU A 64 -1.02 -8.28 3.45
CA LEU A 64 -1.54 -7.90 2.14
C LEU A 64 -2.79 -8.71 1.79
N VAL A 65 -3.87 -8.03 1.46
CA VAL A 65 -5.11 -8.62 0.93
C VAL A 65 -5.29 -8.19 -0.51
N TYR A 66 -5.59 -9.13 -1.41
CA TYR A 66 -5.77 -8.79 -2.82
C TYR A 66 -7.16 -8.21 -3.06
N ASP A 67 -7.23 -7.00 -3.61
CA ASP A 67 -8.46 -6.38 -4.09
C ASP A 67 -8.60 -6.67 -5.59
N VAL A 68 -9.62 -7.48 -5.92
CA VAL A 68 -9.91 -7.90 -7.29
C VAL A 68 -10.40 -6.72 -8.15
N SER A 69 -11.12 -5.77 -7.56
CA SER A 69 -11.73 -4.64 -8.28
C SER A 69 -10.66 -3.66 -8.77
N ALA A 70 -9.72 -3.31 -7.88
CA ALA A 70 -8.61 -2.40 -8.16
C ALA A 70 -7.35 -3.11 -8.69
N LYS A 71 -7.35 -4.45 -8.75
CA LYS A 71 -6.20 -5.29 -9.17
C LYS A 71 -4.90 -4.95 -8.41
N THR A 72 -5.03 -4.65 -7.12
CA THR A 72 -3.93 -4.21 -6.24
C THR A 72 -3.95 -4.98 -4.92
N TYR A 73 -2.88 -4.89 -4.13
CA TYR A 73 -2.88 -5.40 -2.76
C TYR A 73 -3.12 -4.27 -1.77
N LEU A 74 -4.03 -4.47 -0.83
CA LEU A 74 -4.32 -3.56 0.27
C LEU A 74 -3.49 -3.97 1.50
N ALA A 75 -2.88 -2.99 2.16
CA ALA A 75 -2.21 -3.19 3.45
C ALA A 75 -3.26 -3.20 4.56
N THR A 76 -3.29 -4.27 5.36
CA THR A 76 -4.25 -4.43 6.47
C THR A 76 -3.89 -3.57 7.68
N ASP A 77 -2.60 -3.37 7.92
CA ASP A 77 -2.07 -2.55 9.01
C ASP A 77 -1.57 -1.21 8.45
N ARG A 78 -2.48 -0.43 7.87
CA ARG A 78 -2.16 0.91 7.37
C ARG A 78 -1.81 1.80 8.56
N ILE A 79 -0.65 2.43 8.50
CA ILE A 79 -0.35 3.54 9.43
C ILE A 79 -1.17 4.69 8.88
N ALA A 80 -2.23 5.10 9.58
CA ALA A 80 -3.08 6.19 9.13
C ALA A 80 -2.21 7.43 8.85
N ALA A 81 -1.95 7.72 7.58
CA ALA A 81 -1.60 9.06 7.17
C ALA A 81 -2.75 9.97 7.65
N PRO A 82 -2.47 11.17 8.22
CA PRO A 82 -3.53 12.04 8.70
C PRO A 82 -4.53 12.24 7.57
N GLN A 83 -5.77 11.77 7.80
CA GLN A 83 -6.85 12.06 6.88
C GLN A 83 -7.01 13.57 6.88
N ILE A 84 -6.55 14.24 5.83
CA ILE A 84 -7.22 15.47 5.41
C ILE A 84 -8.61 14.97 5.04
N ALA A 85 -9.53 15.08 5.99
CA ALA A 85 -10.92 14.73 5.85
C ALA A 85 -11.51 15.60 4.74
N GLY A 86 -11.38 15.14 3.50
CA GLY A 86 -12.27 15.55 2.43
C GLY A 86 -13.63 15.00 2.77
N ASN A 87 -14.39 15.75 3.57
CA ASN A 87 -15.80 15.53 3.83
C ASN A 87 -16.52 15.49 2.47
N PRO A 88 -17.10 14.36 2.02
CA PRO A 88 -17.92 14.35 0.82
C PRO A 88 -19.34 14.89 1.07
N GLU A 89 -19.70 15.29 2.31
CA GLU A 89 -21.05 15.72 2.70
C GLU A 89 -21.19 17.21 3.02
N SER A 90 -20.44 18.09 2.35
CA SER A 90 -20.67 19.56 2.41
C SER A 90 -21.33 20.12 1.15
N TRP A 91 -22.23 19.36 0.52
CA TRP A 91 -23.37 19.94 -0.19
C TRP A 91 -24.58 19.81 0.71
N GLY A 92 -24.64 20.68 1.70
CA GLY A 92 -25.87 20.91 2.45
C GLY A 92 -26.97 21.26 1.45
N ASN A 93 -28.09 20.56 1.59
CA ASN A 93 -29.36 20.90 1.00
C ASN A 93 -29.63 22.40 1.19
N SER A 94 -29.49 23.19 0.13
CA SER A 94 -30.25 24.43 -0.05
C SER A 94 -31.22 24.20 -1.21
N THR A 95 -32.22 23.39 -0.93
CA THR A 95 -33.55 23.63 -1.50
C THR A 95 -34.04 24.94 -0.88
N MET A 96 -33.78 26.07 -1.53
CA MET A 96 -34.52 27.30 -1.26
C MET A 96 -34.79 28.03 -2.57
N ASP A 97 -36.09 28.30 -2.71
CA ASP A 97 -36.83 28.88 -3.80
C ASP A 97 -36.16 30.08 -4.50
N TRP A 98 -36.07 29.99 -5.82
CA TRP A 98 -35.85 31.12 -6.72
C TRP A 98 -36.90 31.09 -7.82
N PHE A 99 -38.16 31.36 -7.48
CA PHE A 99 -39.16 31.84 -8.43
C PHE A 99 -40.19 32.71 -7.70
N HIS A 100 -39.88 34.00 -7.59
CA HIS A 100 -40.87 35.07 -7.50
C HIS A 100 -40.29 36.29 -8.21
N GLU A 101 -40.70 36.49 -9.46
CA GLU A 101 -41.25 37.74 -10.02
C GLU A 101 -41.71 37.50 -11.46
#